data_AF-A0A022QIG2-F1
#
_entry.id   AF-A0A022QIG2-F1
#
_cell.length_a   1.000
_cell.length_b   1.000
_cell.length_c   1.000
_cell.angle_alpha   90.00
_cell.angle_beta   90.00
_cell.angle_gamma   90.00
#
_symmetry.space_group_name_H-M   'P 1'
#
loop_
_entity.id
_entity.type
_entity.pdbx_description
1 polymer ?
#
loop_
_entity_poly.entity_id
_entity_poly.type
_entity_poly.pdbx_seq_one_letter_code
_entity_poly.pdbx_strand_id
1 'polypeptide(L)'
;MDSVTTTPRKSRLARTFAKVRHIQAVINVQKTKIPFDKKKTTKKTPPVAKNDNENDAVIEEAFLAKVFATVSSIKAAYAEMQFAQLPYDADGIHSADQTVVSELGNLSELKQSYFKKQFDEMMLLTPDKSMLMSEIQEQKSLLKTYEITAKKLDSQLKLKDSEITFLEEKLAEAVSDNKSLEKRILKSKSNSPSENENSLRHGHFVAYFHQAIKSIRRFVRLLVSEMQFSGWDLEAAAGSIEPGVSFWKPNHICFAFESFVCRVMFDGFNNPNFSDEIEFRKSRRLFSDGFTELKSVESFAEFRRAKYLKLMHPKMEESLFGNLD
;
A
#
# COMPACT_ATOMS: atom_id res chain seq x y z
N MET A 1 -47.63 -17.64 -25.57
CA MET A 1 -46.53 -17.33 -24.64
C MET A 1 -45.85 -16.10 -25.18
N ASP A 2 -46.19 -14.95 -24.58
CA ASP A 2 -45.62 -13.66 -24.95
C ASP A 2 -44.34 -13.38 -24.16
N SER A 3 -43.47 -12.54 -24.75
CA SER A 3 -42.38 -11.72 -24.18
C SER A 3 -40.96 -12.13 -24.53
N VAL A 4 -40.00 -11.24 -24.77
CA VAL A 4 -39.96 -9.82 -25.13
C VAL A 4 -38.53 -9.60 -25.64
N THR A 5 -38.35 -9.02 -26.83
CA THR A 5 -37.04 -8.64 -27.37
C THR A 5 -36.63 -7.27 -26.83
N THR A 6 -35.69 -7.24 -25.88
CA THR A 6 -35.14 -6.00 -25.32
C THR A 6 -34.09 -5.39 -26.26
N THR A 7 -34.30 -4.14 -26.69
CA THR A 7 -33.33 -3.34 -27.44
C THR A 7 -32.28 -2.68 -26.51
N PRO A 8 -31.07 -2.35 -27.00
CA PRO A 8 -29.98 -1.88 -26.15
C PRO A 8 -30.16 -0.41 -25.76
N ARG A 9 -30.04 -0.16 -24.46
CA ARG A 9 -30.19 1.14 -23.79
C ARG A 9 -29.04 2.08 -24.20
N LYS A 10 -29.30 3.02 -25.12
CA LYS A 10 -28.35 4.08 -25.51
C LYS A 10 -27.95 4.89 -24.28
N SER A 11 -26.65 4.88 -23.95
CA SER A 11 -26.10 5.49 -22.74
C SER A 11 -26.18 7.02 -22.77
N ARG A 12 -26.44 7.63 -21.60
CA ARG A 12 -26.57 9.09 -21.42
C ARG A 12 -25.35 9.86 -21.92
N LEU A 13 -24.17 9.24 -21.92
CA LEU A 13 -22.90 9.81 -22.40
C LEU A 13 -22.93 10.14 -23.90
N ALA A 14 -23.56 9.31 -24.73
CA ALA A 14 -23.64 9.55 -26.17
C ALA A 14 -24.45 10.82 -26.53
N ARG A 15 -25.43 11.19 -25.69
CA ARG A 15 -26.23 12.41 -25.89
C ARG A 15 -25.45 13.67 -25.49
N THR A 16 -24.56 13.59 -24.52
CA THR A 16 -23.71 14.73 -24.11
C THR A 16 -22.64 15.04 -25.15
N PHE A 17 -22.00 14.02 -25.73
CA PHE A 17 -21.01 14.24 -26.80
C PHE A 17 -21.61 14.79 -28.10
N ALA A 18 -22.86 14.42 -28.43
CA ALA A 18 -23.55 14.99 -29.59
C ALA A 18 -23.84 16.48 -29.43
N LYS A 19 -24.17 16.95 -28.22
CA LYS A 19 -24.38 18.39 -27.95
C LYS A 19 -23.09 19.19 -28.03
N VAL A 20 -21.96 18.65 -27.57
CA VAL A 20 -20.65 19.32 -27.61
C VAL A 20 -20.17 19.51 -29.06
N ARG A 21 -20.40 18.54 -29.96
CA ARG A 21 -20.04 18.69 -31.39
C ARG A 21 -20.83 19.79 -32.11
N HIS A 22 -22.10 19.99 -31.78
CA HIS A 22 -22.90 21.08 -32.37
C HIS A 22 -22.39 22.46 -31.95
N ILE A 23 -21.87 22.60 -30.72
CA ILE A 23 -21.33 23.88 -30.22
C ILE A 23 -19.98 24.21 -30.88
N GLN A 24 -19.11 23.21 -31.09
CA GLN A 24 -17.85 23.43 -31.81
C GLN A 24 -18.06 23.87 -33.27
N ALA A 25 -19.11 23.36 -33.94
CA ALA A 25 -19.45 23.73 -35.31
C ALA A 25 -19.93 25.19 -35.42
N VAL A 26 -20.65 25.71 -34.42
CA VAL A 26 -21.12 27.10 -34.40
C VAL A 26 -19.98 28.09 -34.13
N ILE A 27 -19.00 27.70 -33.29
CA ILE A 27 -17.84 28.54 -32.97
C ILE A 27 -16.89 28.68 -34.18
N ASN A 28 -16.74 27.63 -34.99
CA ASN A 28 -15.86 27.70 -36.18
C ASN A 28 -16.45 28.52 -37.35
N VAL A 29 -17.75 28.79 -37.37
CA VAL A 29 -18.40 29.62 -38.41
C VAL A 29 -18.20 31.13 -38.17
N GLN A 30 -17.82 31.56 -36.97
CA GLN A 30 -17.64 32.99 -36.64
C GLN A 30 -16.26 33.56 -37.00
N LYS A 31 -15.34 32.78 -37.60
CA LYS A 31 -13.98 33.25 -37.94
C LYS A 31 -13.77 33.75 -39.38
N THR A 32 -14.81 33.89 -40.20
CA THR A 32 -14.69 34.49 -41.54
C THR A 32 -15.46 35.81 -41.63
N LYS A 33 -14.71 36.90 -41.82
CA LYS A 33 -15.17 38.27 -42.06
C LYS A 33 -16.17 38.32 -43.23
N ILE A 34 -17.31 38.99 -43.06
CA ILE A 34 -18.18 39.42 -44.17
C ILE A 34 -18.49 40.92 -44.02
N PRO A 35 -18.45 41.73 -45.10
CA PRO A 35 -18.71 43.17 -45.04
C PRO A 35 -20.20 43.50 -44.91
N PHE A 36 -20.45 44.65 -44.28
CA PHE A 36 -21.74 45.32 -44.16
C PHE A 36 -22.37 45.61 -45.53
N ASP A 37 -23.66 45.30 -45.69
CA ASP A 37 -24.51 46.03 -46.62
C ASP A 37 -25.91 46.30 -46.04
N LYS A 38 -26.36 47.54 -46.20
CA LYS A 38 -27.60 48.09 -45.64
C LYS A 38 -28.77 47.83 -46.58
N LYS A 39 -29.81 47.16 -46.14
CA LYS A 39 -31.18 47.38 -46.66
C LYS A 39 -32.21 47.42 -45.54
N LYS A 40 -32.85 48.58 -45.42
CA LYS A 40 -34.10 48.82 -44.67
C LYS A 40 -35.24 48.07 -45.34
N THR A 41 -36.00 47.31 -44.55
CA THR A 41 -37.42 47.06 -44.82
C THR A 41 -38.18 47.09 -43.50
N THR A 42 -38.87 48.21 -43.29
CA THR A 42 -39.91 48.40 -42.30
C THR A 42 -41.06 47.41 -42.53
N LYS A 43 -41.30 46.52 -41.57
CA LYS A 43 -42.63 45.94 -41.32
C LYS A 43 -42.96 46.16 -39.85
N LYS A 44 -43.90 47.08 -39.60
CA LYS A 44 -44.58 47.21 -38.31
C LYS A 44 -45.43 45.96 -38.11
N THR A 45 -45.06 45.13 -37.14
CA THR A 45 -45.97 44.15 -36.51
C THR A 45 -46.67 44.84 -35.33
N PRO A 46 -47.98 44.60 -35.12
CA PRO A 46 -48.73 45.22 -34.03
C PRO A 46 -48.27 44.66 -32.67
N PRO A 47 -48.47 45.42 -31.56
CA PRO A 47 -48.03 44.98 -30.24
C PRO A 47 -48.86 43.78 -29.81
N VAL A 48 -48.25 42.59 -29.82
CA VAL A 48 -48.81 41.42 -29.17
C VAL A 48 -48.74 41.69 -27.67
N ALA A 49 -49.90 41.80 -27.03
CA ALA A 49 -50.01 41.82 -25.58
C ALA A 49 -49.38 40.53 -25.05
N LYS A 50 -48.16 40.64 -24.51
CA LYS A 50 -47.54 39.55 -23.76
C LYS A 50 -48.29 39.46 -22.43
N ASN A 51 -48.73 38.26 -22.08
CA ASN A 51 -49.30 38.00 -20.77
C ASN A 51 -48.23 38.31 -19.71
N ASP A 52 -48.56 39.15 -18.72
CA ASP A 52 -47.63 39.54 -17.65
C ASP A 52 -47.01 38.32 -16.94
N ASN A 53 -47.75 37.21 -16.84
CA ASN A 53 -47.29 35.94 -16.28
C ASN A 53 -46.11 35.29 -17.03
N GLU A 54 -45.96 35.49 -18.35
CA GLU A 54 -44.84 34.91 -19.10
C GLU A 54 -43.55 35.71 -18.90
N ASN A 55 -43.63 37.03 -18.76
CA ASN A 55 -42.45 37.85 -18.51
C ASN A 55 -41.91 37.61 -17.09
N ASP A 56 -42.78 37.43 -16.09
CA ASP A 56 -42.38 37.12 -14.71
C ASP A 56 -41.63 35.79 -14.61
N ALA A 57 -42.06 34.75 -15.33
CA ALA A 57 -41.38 33.46 -15.35
C ALA A 57 -39.95 33.55 -15.94
N VAL A 58 -39.77 34.29 -17.02
CA VAL A 58 -38.44 34.47 -17.65
C VAL A 58 -37.52 35.32 -16.75
N ILE A 59 -38.07 36.28 -16.02
CA ILE A 59 -37.36 37.05 -15.00
C ILE A 59 -36.89 36.12 -13.86
N GLU A 60 -37.75 35.24 -13.36
CA GLU A 60 -37.36 34.24 -12.35
C GLU A 60 -36.27 33.27 -12.84
N GLU A 61 -36.35 32.81 -14.09
CA GLU A 61 -35.30 31.97 -14.70
C GLU A 61 -33.96 32.72 -14.83
N ALA A 62 -33.98 33.99 -15.26
CA ALA A 62 -32.79 34.82 -15.33
C ALA A 62 -32.16 35.07 -13.94
N PHE A 63 -33.00 35.24 -12.91
CA PHE A 63 -32.55 35.34 -11.52
C PHE A 63 -31.90 34.04 -11.05
N LEU A 64 -32.53 32.90 -11.30
CA LEU A 64 -32.01 31.58 -10.93
C LEU A 64 -30.67 31.29 -11.61
N ALA A 65 -30.53 31.65 -12.89
CA ALA A 65 -29.26 31.55 -13.62
C ALA A 65 -28.15 32.38 -12.95
N LYS A 66 -28.46 33.58 -12.46
CA LYS A 66 -27.51 34.44 -11.73
C LYS A 66 -27.09 33.81 -10.40
N VAL A 67 -28.01 33.19 -9.67
CA VAL A 67 -27.69 32.42 -8.45
C VAL A 67 -26.74 31.26 -8.76
N PHE A 68 -27.00 30.47 -9.80
CA PHE A 68 -26.11 29.38 -10.20
C PHE A 68 -24.72 29.87 -10.62
N ALA A 69 -24.63 30.99 -11.33
CA ALA A 69 -23.37 31.61 -11.70
C ALA A 69 -22.54 32.03 -10.48
N THR A 70 -23.16 32.69 -9.49
CA THR A 70 -22.51 33.10 -8.23
C THR A 70 -22.08 31.89 -7.41
N VAL A 71 -22.94 30.90 -7.21
CA VAL A 71 -22.59 29.67 -6.47
C VAL A 71 -21.44 28.93 -7.15
N SER A 72 -21.43 28.86 -8.49
CA SER A 72 -20.34 28.25 -9.24
C SER A 72 -19.05 29.05 -9.15
N SER A 73 -19.12 30.39 -9.10
CA SER A 73 -17.97 31.27 -8.89
C SER A 73 -17.36 31.06 -7.49
N ILE A 74 -18.19 30.95 -6.45
CA ILE A 74 -17.75 30.58 -5.08
C ILE A 74 -17.03 29.23 -5.10
N LYS A 75 -17.61 28.22 -5.77
CA LYS A 75 -17.01 26.88 -5.86
C LYS A 75 -15.65 26.91 -6.56
N ALA A 76 -15.52 27.70 -7.63
CA ALA A 76 -14.28 27.85 -8.35
C ALA A 76 -13.21 28.53 -7.48
N ALA A 77 -13.55 29.63 -6.81
CA ALA A 77 -12.65 30.33 -5.90
C ALA A 77 -12.21 29.45 -4.72
N TYR A 78 -13.13 28.65 -4.17
CA TYR A 78 -12.80 27.68 -3.13
C TYR A 78 -11.82 26.60 -3.63
N ALA A 79 -12.00 26.11 -4.86
CA ALA A 79 -11.06 25.18 -5.47
C ALA A 79 -9.66 25.81 -5.65
N GLU A 80 -9.57 27.09 -6.00
CA GLU A 80 -8.29 27.81 -6.08
C GLU A 80 -7.62 27.92 -4.73
N MET A 81 -8.38 28.28 -3.69
CA MET A 81 -7.87 28.33 -2.33
C MET A 81 -7.31 26.97 -1.89
N GLN A 82 -8.02 25.88 -2.18
CA GLN A 82 -7.53 24.52 -1.89
C GLN A 82 -6.26 24.16 -2.68
N PHE A 83 -6.12 24.65 -3.91
CA PHE A 83 -4.95 24.41 -4.73
C PHE A 83 -3.73 25.20 -4.21
N ALA A 84 -3.93 26.44 -3.80
CA ALA A 84 -2.91 27.31 -3.21
C ALA A 84 -2.44 26.86 -1.81
N GLN A 85 -3.08 25.86 -1.19
CA GLN A 85 -2.58 25.30 0.07
C GLN A 85 -1.37 24.37 -0.12
N LEU A 86 -1.22 23.75 -1.31
CA LEU A 86 -0.23 22.72 -1.57
C LEU A 86 0.31 22.79 -3.00
N PRO A 87 1.49 23.39 -3.23
CA PRO A 87 2.37 24.03 -2.24
C PRO A 87 1.75 25.31 -1.65
N TYR A 88 2.17 25.68 -0.43
CA TYR A 88 1.61 26.85 0.27
C TYR A 88 1.93 28.15 -0.47
N ASP A 89 0.87 28.84 -0.92
CA ASP A 89 0.89 30.12 -1.61
C ASP A 89 -0.07 31.08 -0.88
N ALA A 90 0.51 31.95 -0.04
CA ALA A 90 -0.25 32.88 0.78
C ALA A 90 -1.05 33.89 -0.05
N ASP A 91 -0.46 34.37 -1.16
CA ASP A 91 -1.10 35.36 -2.04
C ASP A 91 -2.26 34.71 -2.80
N GLY A 92 -2.07 33.48 -3.28
CA GLY A 92 -3.12 32.68 -3.90
C GLY A 92 -4.29 32.39 -2.95
N ILE A 93 -3.99 32.02 -1.70
CA ILE A 93 -5.02 31.81 -0.66
C ILE A 93 -5.78 33.12 -0.39
N HIS A 94 -5.08 34.24 -0.22
CA HIS A 94 -5.72 35.52 0.11
C HIS A 94 -6.59 36.05 -1.04
N SER A 95 -6.12 35.95 -2.27
CA SER A 95 -6.86 36.35 -3.47
C SER A 95 -8.12 35.49 -3.69
N ALA A 96 -7.99 34.17 -3.49
CA ALA A 96 -9.12 33.25 -3.59
C ALA A 96 -10.15 33.49 -2.47
N ASP A 97 -9.69 33.71 -1.23
CA ASP A 97 -10.55 34.05 -0.09
C ASP A 97 -11.31 35.36 -0.32
N GLN A 98 -10.63 36.41 -0.78
CA GLN A 98 -11.27 37.68 -1.13
C GLN A 98 -12.36 37.49 -2.20
N THR A 99 -12.13 36.61 -3.16
CA THR A 99 -13.13 36.25 -4.19
C THR A 99 -14.31 35.48 -3.60
N VAL A 100 -14.07 34.57 -2.66
CA VAL A 100 -15.16 33.87 -1.94
C VAL A 100 -16.02 34.86 -1.16
N VAL A 101 -15.38 35.78 -0.42
CA VAL A 101 -16.07 36.79 0.39
C VAL A 101 -16.89 37.73 -0.50
N SER A 102 -16.34 38.20 -1.63
CA SER A 102 -17.06 39.07 -2.55
C SER A 102 -18.26 38.38 -3.19
N GLU A 103 -18.13 37.13 -3.62
CA GLU A 103 -19.23 36.38 -4.22
C GLU A 103 -20.30 35.97 -3.18
N LEU A 104 -19.93 35.73 -1.92
CA LEU A 104 -20.90 35.58 -0.83
C LEU A 104 -21.66 36.88 -0.56
N GLY A 105 -21.00 38.03 -0.69
CA GLY A 105 -21.62 39.34 -0.70
C GLY A 105 -22.66 39.46 -1.82
N ASN A 106 -22.28 39.13 -3.05
CA ASN A 106 -23.18 39.12 -4.21
C ASN A 106 -24.38 38.20 -3.98
N LEU A 107 -24.17 37.01 -3.40
CA LEU A 107 -25.24 36.07 -3.09
C LEU A 107 -26.22 36.61 -2.03
N SER A 108 -25.70 37.34 -1.04
CA SER A 108 -26.52 38.04 -0.04
C SER A 108 -27.38 39.13 -0.68
N GLU A 109 -26.82 39.90 -1.61
CA GLU A 109 -27.57 40.90 -2.38
C GLU A 109 -28.67 40.26 -3.23
N LEU A 110 -28.38 39.16 -3.93
CA LEU A 110 -29.37 38.38 -4.67
C LEU A 110 -30.49 37.86 -3.76
N LYS A 111 -30.14 37.38 -2.57
CA LYS A 111 -31.15 36.97 -1.58
C LYS A 111 -32.04 38.14 -1.18
N GLN A 112 -31.47 39.31 -0.90
CA GLN A 112 -32.25 40.50 -0.52
C GLN A 112 -33.13 41.00 -1.66
N SER A 113 -32.63 40.97 -2.89
CA SER A 113 -33.33 41.42 -4.09
C SER A 113 -34.57 40.56 -4.37
N TYR A 114 -34.46 39.25 -4.16
CA TYR A 114 -35.59 38.30 -4.19
C TYR A 114 -36.67 38.63 -3.15
N PHE A 115 -36.29 38.83 -1.88
CA PHE A 115 -37.27 39.16 -0.82
C PHE A 115 -37.97 40.50 -1.04
N LYS A 116 -37.25 41.50 -1.56
CA LYS A 116 -37.79 42.84 -1.85
C LYS A 116 -38.54 42.90 -3.18
N LYS A 117 -38.51 41.83 -4.00
CA LYS A 117 -38.99 41.81 -5.39
C LYS A 117 -38.40 42.95 -6.25
N GLN A 118 -37.15 43.32 -5.97
CA GLN A 118 -36.42 44.36 -6.68
C GLN A 118 -35.39 43.68 -7.56
N PHE A 119 -35.63 43.64 -8.86
CA PHE A 119 -34.71 43.04 -9.81
C PHE A 119 -33.89 44.09 -10.55
N ASP A 120 -32.69 43.71 -10.98
CA ASP A 120 -31.80 44.60 -11.72
C ASP A 120 -32.48 45.11 -13.00
N GLU A 121 -32.21 46.37 -13.34
CA GLU A 121 -32.75 47.04 -14.53
C GLU A 121 -32.45 46.25 -15.82
N MET A 122 -31.26 45.65 -15.93
CA MET A 122 -30.90 44.77 -17.07
C MET A 122 -31.75 43.49 -17.13
N MET A 123 -32.12 42.93 -15.97
CA MET A 123 -32.94 41.72 -15.88
C MET A 123 -34.40 42.02 -16.25
N LEU A 124 -34.88 43.23 -15.93
CA LEU A 124 -36.22 43.71 -16.27
C LEU A 124 -36.35 44.09 -17.76
N LEU A 125 -35.32 44.72 -18.34
CA LEU A 125 -35.33 45.19 -19.73
C LEU A 125 -34.97 44.10 -20.74
N THR A 126 -34.06 43.17 -20.39
CA THR A 126 -33.60 42.08 -21.27
C THR A 126 -33.32 40.78 -20.50
N PRO A 127 -34.36 40.08 -20.01
CA PRO A 127 -34.23 38.85 -19.23
C PRO A 127 -33.38 37.77 -19.94
N ASP A 128 -33.67 37.49 -21.22
CA ASP A 128 -32.99 36.45 -22.02
C ASP A 128 -31.47 36.68 -22.10
N LYS A 129 -31.05 37.95 -22.22
CA LYS A 129 -29.63 38.32 -22.28
C LYS A 129 -28.97 38.15 -20.91
N SER A 130 -29.66 38.52 -19.84
CA SER A 130 -29.17 38.34 -18.46
C SER A 130 -28.99 36.86 -18.12
N MET A 131 -29.97 36.02 -18.50
CA MET A 131 -29.91 34.58 -18.34
C MET A 131 -28.70 33.99 -19.07
N LEU A 132 -28.56 34.27 -20.37
CA LEU A 132 -27.45 33.74 -21.18
C LEU A 132 -26.07 34.17 -20.63
N MET A 133 -25.94 35.42 -20.20
CA MET A 133 -24.68 35.90 -19.60
C MET A 133 -24.35 35.18 -18.30
N SER A 134 -25.37 34.90 -17.48
CA SER A 134 -25.22 34.17 -16.22
C SER A 134 -24.84 32.71 -16.46
N GLU A 135 -25.48 32.03 -17.41
CA GLU A 135 -25.10 30.67 -17.83
C GLU A 135 -23.66 30.61 -18.35
N ILE A 136 -23.24 31.57 -19.16
CA ILE A 136 -21.84 31.66 -19.63
C ILE A 136 -20.88 31.79 -18.45
N GLN A 137 -21.23 32.60 -17.44
CA GLN A 137 -20.41 32.77 -16.25
C GLN A 137 -20.36 31.50 -15.39
N GLU A 138 -21.47 30.79 -15.26
CA GLU A 138 -21.52 29.48 -14.60
C GLU A 138 -20.59 28.49 -15.30
N GLN A 139 -20.70 28.36 -16.63
CA GLN A 139 -19.85 27.45 -17.41
C GLN A 139 -18.36 27.81 -17.30
N LYS A 140 -18.01 29.10 -17.29
CA LYS A 140 -16.62 29.54 -17.05
C LYS A 140 -16.11 29.13 -15.68
N SER A 141 -16.94 29.27 -14.65
CA SER A 141 -16.58 28.90 -13.27
C SER A 141 -16.41 27.38 -13.11
N LEU A 142 -17.26 26.60 -13.77
CA LEU A 142 -17.12 25.15 -13.84
C LEU A 142 -15.84 24.74 -14.56
N LEU A 143 -15.51 25.36 -15.70
CA LEU A 143 -14.26 25.12 -16.42
C LEU A 143 -13.04 25.42 -15.55
N LYS A 144 -13.06 26.55 -14.82
CA LYS A 144 -12.00 26.92 -13.87
C LYS A 144 -11.80 25.83 -12.81
N THR A 145 -12.90 25.32 -12.24
CA THR A 145 -12.85 24.21 -11.26
C THR A 145 -12.20 22.96 -11.86
N TYR A 146 -12.60 22.57 -13.08
CA TYR A 146 -12.01 21.41 -13.74
C TYR A 146 -10.52 21.61 -14.04
N GLU A 147 -10.12 22.79 -14.50
CA GLU A 147 -8.73 23.14 -14.76
C GLU A 147 -7.87 22.99 -13.50
N ILE A 148 -8.35 23.49 -12.35
CA ILE A 148 -7.66 23.37 -11.06
C ILE A 148 -7.53 21.90 -10.66
N THR A 149 -8.60 21.12 -10.77
CA THR A 149 -8.54 19.68 -10.45
C THR A 149 -7.59 18.93 -11.37
N ALA A 150 -7.51 19.29 -12.65
CA ALA A 150 -6.58 18.70 -13.61
C ALA A 150 -5.13 19.03 -13.23
N LYS A 151 -4.82 20.29 -12.89
CA LYS A 151 -3.49 20.70 -12.41
C LYS A 151 -3.09 19.96 -11.14
N LYS A 152 -4.01 19.76 -10.21
CA LYS A 152 -3.78 18.99 -8.98
C LYS A 152 -3.47 17.52 -9.25
N LEU A 153 -4.19 16.88 -10.17
CA LEU A 153 -3.94 15.49 -10.52
C LEU A 153 -2.61 15.33 -11.27
N ASP A 154 -2.27 16.27 -12.16
CA ASP A 154 -0.99 16.29 -12.86
C ASP A 154 0.21 16.41 -11.90
N SER A 155 0.13 17.27 -10.88
CA SER A 155 1.19 17.39 -9.88
C SER A 155 1.33 16.12 -9.02
N GLN A 156 0.22 15.49 -8.65
CA GLN A 156 0.23 14.21 -7.94
C GLN A 156 0.82 13.07 -8.78
N LEU A 157 0.51 13.04 -10.08
CA LEU A 157 1.06 12.06 -11.01
C LEU A 157 2.58 12.22 -11.09
N LYS A 158 3.08 13.44 -11.32
CA LYS A 158 4.52 13.73 -11.36
C LYS A 158 5.25 13.35 -10.07
N LEU A 159 4.64 13.61 -8.91
CA LEU A 159 5.18 13.20 -7.61
C LEU A 159 5.28 11.68 -7.53
N LYS A 160 4.23 10.95 -7.94
CA LYS A 160 4.24 9.48 -7.93
C LYS A 160 5.25 8.89 -8.90
N ASP A 161 5.42 9.49 -10.09
CA ASP A 161 6.47 9.08 -11.02
C ASP A 161 7.87 9.26 -10.42
N SER A 162 8.12 10.38 -9.73
CA SER A 162 9.39 10.60 -9.04
C SER A 162 9.64 9.57 -7.93
N GLU A 163 8.60 9.20 -7.17
CA GLU A 163 8.67 8.16 -6.14
C GLU A 163 8.97 6.78 -6.74
N ILE A 164 8.35 6.44 -7.88
CA ILE A 164 8.62 5.19 -8.59
C ILE A 164 10.09 5.14 -9.02
N THR A 165 10.60 6.19 -9.69
CA THR A 165 12.00 6.22 -10.14
C THR A 165 12.99 6.10 -8.98
N PHE A 166 12.71 6.74 -7.84
CA PHE A 166 13.51 6.63 -6.62
C PHE A 166 13.52 5.21 -6.05
N LEU A 167 12.35 4.55 -6.01
CA LEU A 167 12.24 3.18 -5.52
C LEU A 167 12.91 2.17 -6.46
N GLU A 168 12.83 2.38 -7.77
CA GLU A 168 13.55 1.57 -8.76
C GLU A 168 15.06 1.67 -8.58
N GLU A 169 15.59 2.88 -8.35
CA GLU A 169 17.02 3.08 -8.06
C GLU A 169 17.43 2.38 -6.75
N LYS A 170 16.64 2.51 -5.68
CA LYS A 170 16.88 1.83 -4.40
C LYS A 170 16.87 0.30 -4.54
N LEU A 171 15.97 -0.23 -5.36
CA LEU A 171 15.92 -1.65 -5.65
C LEU A 171 17.17 -2.09 -6.44
N ALA A 172 17.59 -1.32 -7.44
CA ALA A 172 18.79 -1.63 -8.22
C ALA A 172 20.06 -1.61 -7.35
N GLU A 173 20.19 -0.65 -6.44
CA GLU A 173 21.26 -0.55 -5.44
C GLU A 173 21.29 -1.81 -4.54
N ALA A 174 20.15 -2.16 -3.93
CA ALA A 174 20.05 -3.35 -3.06
C ALA A 174 20.33 -4.66 -3.81
N VAL A 175 19.89 -4.78 -5.07
CA VAL A 175 20.19 -5.95 -5.92
C VAL A 175 21.69 -6.02 -6.23
N SER A 176 22.34 -4.90 -6.50
CA SER A 176 23.79 -4.83 -6.72
C SER A 176 24.56 -5.25 -5.47
N ASP A 177 24.17 -4.74 -4.31
CA ASP A 177 24.78 -5.07 -3.02
C ASP A 177 24.63 -6.56 -2.70
N ASN A 178 23.43 -7.11 -2.86
CA ASN A 178 23.17 -8.55 -2.69
C ASN A 178 24.04 -9.40 -3.60
N LYS A 179 24.16 -9.06 -4.89
CA LYS A 179 25.07 -9.74 -5.83
C LYS A 179 26.52 -9.65 -5.37
N SER A 180 26.95 -8.53 -4.80
CA SER A 180 28.31 -8.35 -4.29
C SER A 180 28.56 -9.24 -3.06
N LEU A 181 27.59 -9.34 -2.15
CA LEU A 181 27.65 -10.19 -0.96
C LEU A 181 27.67 -11.66 -1.33
N GLU A 182 26.82 -12.07 -2.28
CA GLU A 182 26.78 -13.44 -2.80
C GLU A 182 28.14 -13.84 -3.40
N LYS A 183 28.76 -12.97 -4.21
CA LYS A 183 30.12 -13.21 -4.74
C LYS A 183 31.16 -13.35 -3.62
N ARG A 184 31.08 -12.56 -2.55
CA ARG A 184 32.00 -12.68 -1.39
C ARG A 184 31.80 -14.02 -0.67
N ILE A 185 30.55 -14.44 -0.49
CA ILE A 185 30.22 -15.75 0.11
C ILE A 185 30.74 -16.89 -0.76
N LEU A 186 30.53 -16.84 -2.08
CA LEU A 186 31.00 -17.89 -3.00
C LEU A 186 32.54 -17.96 -3.07
N LYS A 187 33.25 -16.83 -3.12
CA LYS A 187 34.72 -16.80 -3.03
C LYS A 187 35.24 -17.33 -1.69
N SER A 188 34.50 -17.12 -0.60
CA SER A 188 34.86 -17.71 0.69
C SER A 188 34.70 -19.23 0.71
N LYS A 189 33.84 -19.80 -0.15
CA LYS A 189 33.60 -21.24 -0.27
C LYS A 189 34.68 -21.96 -1.09
N SER A 190 35.37 -21.28 -2.00
CA SER A 190 36.42 -21.87 -2.85
C SER A 190 37.81 -21.91 -2.21
N ASN A 191 38.02 -21.19 -1.11
CA ASN A 191 39.31 -21.10 -0.43
C ASN A 191 39.28 -21.86 0.91
N SER A 192 39.65 -23.13 0.93
CA SER A 192 40.43 -23.74 2.02
C SER A 192 41.02 -25.09 1.54
N PRO A 193 42.25 -25.47 1.96
CA PRO A 193 42.61 -25.58 3.37
C PRO A 193 43.87 -24.78 3.70
N SER A 194 43.71 -23.69 4.43
CA SER A 194 44.80 -23.13 5.25
C SER A 194 44.24 -23.05 6.66
N GLU A 195 44.86 -23.85 7.52
CA GLU A 195 44.69 -23.87 8.96
C GLU A 195 45.00 -22.49 9.52
N ASN A 196 44.00 -21.64 9.62
CA ASN A 196 44.05 -20.45 10.46
C ASN A 196 42.80 -20.49 11.33
N GLU A 197 42.96 -21.10 12.50
CA GLU A 197 41.93 -21.50 13.47
C GLU A 197 41.12 -20.35 14.08
N ASN A 198 41.32 -19.08 13.70
CA ASN A 198 40.75 -17.93 14.42
C ASN A 198 39.68 -17.15 13.66
N SER A 199 39.04 -17.72 12.63
CA SER A 199 37.90 -17.06 11.98
C SER A 199 36.76 -18.04 11.78
N LEU A 200 35.89 -18.13 12.79
CA LEU A 200 34.53 -18.66 12.69
C LEU A 200 33.74 -17.84 11.66
N ARG A 201 34.01 -18.06 10.37
CA ARG A 201 33.28 -17.45 9.26
C ARG A 201 31.91 -18.13 9.15
N HIS A 202 30.88 -17.35 8.85
CA HIS A 202 29.49 -17.80 8.66
C HIS A 202 29.34 -19.01 7.71
N GLY A 203 30.25 -19.17 6.72
CA GLY A 203 30.29 -20.34 5.84
C GLY A 203 30.57 -21.66 6.57
N HIS A 204 31.39 -21.64 7.62
CA HIS A 204 31.63 -22.79 8.48
C HIS A 204 30.40 -23.14 9.31
N PHE A 205 29.67 -22.14 9.83
CA PHE A 205 28.44 -22.38 10.58
C PHE A 205 27.40 -23.14 9.75
N VAL A 206 27.15 -22.74 8.50
CA VAL A 206 26.18 -23.45 7.63
C VAL A 206 26.64 -24.88 7.34
N ALA A 207 27.94 -25.09 7.09
CA ALA A 207 28.49 -26.42 6.86
C ALA A 207 28.38 -27.32 8.10
N TYR A 208 28.77 -26.80 9.27
CA TYR A 208 28.69 -27.53 10.54
C TYR A 208 27.24 -27.76 10.99
N PHE A 209 26.34 -26.81 10.77
CA PHE A 209 24.92 -26.98 11.03
C PHE A 209 24.31 -28.08 10.17
N HIS A 210 24.62 -28.10 8.88
CA HIS A 210 24.17 -29.15 7.99
C HIS A 210 24.75 -30.52 8.37
N GLN A 211 26.01 -30.56 8.79
CA GLN A 211 26.64 -31.77 9.31
C GLN A 211 25.99 -32.24 10.63
N ALA A 212 25.67 -31.33 11.54
CA ALA A 212 25.00 -31.63 12.81
C ALA A 212 23.61 -32.23 12.57
N ILE A 213 22.81 -31.64 11.67
CA ILE A 213 21.49 -32.21 11.30
C ILE A 213 21.64 -33.63 10.74
N LYS A 214 22.64 -33.87 9.87
CA LYS A 214 22.90 -35.21 9.34
C LYS A 214 23.26 -36.21 10.44
N SER A 215 24.10 -35.81 11.39
CA SER A 215 24.50 -36.66 12.52
C SER A 215 23.31 -36.98 13.43
N ILE A 216 22.48 -35.98 13.77
CA ILE A 216 21.27 -36.15 14.58
C ILE A 216 20.32 -37.15 13.90
N ARG A 217 20.03 -36.95 12.61
CA ARG A 217 19.15 -37.86 11.86
C ARG A 217 19.69 -39.29 11.80
N ARG A 218 21.00 -39.47 11.66
CA ARG A 218 21.63 -40.80 11.68
C ARG A 218 21.51 -41.45 13.06
N PHE A 219 21.78 -40.70 14.12
CA PHE A 219 21.66 -41.19 15.49
C PHE A 219 20.21 -41.59 15.80
N VAL A 220 19.23 -40.74 15.47
CA VAL A 220 17.80 -41.05 15.69
C VAL A 220 17.39 -42.30 14.94
N ARG A 221 17.86 -42.52 13.71
CA ARG A 221 17.58 -43.76 12.98
C ARG A 221 18.11 -44.98 13.71
N LEU A 222 19.35 -44.92 14.21
CA LEU A 222 19.94 -46.01 14.99
C LEU A 222 19.13 -46.24 16.28
N LEU A 223 18.84 -45.18 17.03
CA LEU A 223 18.06 -45.27 18.27
C LEU A 223 16.68 -45.90 18.04
N VAL A 224 15.96 -45.45 17.02
CA VAL A 224 14.63 -46.01 16.68
C VAL A 224 14.75 -47.48 16.24
N SER A 225 15.79 -47.85 15.50
CA SER A 225 16.03 -49.25 15.11
C SER A 225 16.31 -50.15 16.31
N GLU A 226 17.15 -49.71 17.26
CA GLU A 226 17.42 -50.48 18.49
C GLU A 226 16.17 -50.59 19.38
N MET A 227 15.37 -49.53 19.47
CA MET A 227 14.08 -49.54 20.18
C MET A 227 13.12 -50.57 19.57
N GLN A 228 13.04 -50.64 18.24
CA GLN A 228 12.24 -51.66 17.56
C GLN A 228 12.75 -53.08 17.82
N PHE A 229 14.07 -53.29 17.78
CA PHE A 229 14.67 -54.60 18.04
C PHE A 229 14.43 -55.07 19.49
N SER A 230 14.43 -54.14 20.43
CA SER A 230 14.18 -54.38 21.84
C SER A 230 12.69 -54.43 22.21
N GLY A 231 11.79 -54.37 21.22
CA GLY A 231 10.35 -54.49 21.41
C GLY A 231 9.67 -53.27 22.03
N TRP A 232 10.26 -52.07 21.94
CA TRP A 232 9.66 -50.85 22.46
C TRP A 232 8.50 -50.36 21.60
N ASP A 233 7.46 -49.84 22.24
CA ASP A 233 6.37 -49.14 21.57
C ASP A 233 6.80 -47.70 21.23
N LEU A 234 7.05 -47.48 19.93
CA LEU A 234 7.48 -46.18 19.41
C LEU A 234 6.40 -45.10 19.52
N GLU A 235 5.12 -45.46 19.48
CA GLU A 235 4.03 -44.49 19.56
C GLU A 235 3.85 -44.02 21.01
N ALA A 236 3.89 -44.95 21.97
CA ALA A 236 3.93 -44.62 23.39
C ALA A 236 5.17 -43.79 23.76
N ALA A 237 6.35 -44.15 23.23
CA ALA A 237 7.58 -43.41 23.47
C ALA A 237 7.53 -41.98 22.89
N ALA A 238 7.03 -41.80 21.67
CA ALA A 238 6.85 -40.48 21.09
C ALA A 238 5.80 -39.64 21.83
N GLY A 239 4.71 -40.26 22.30
CA GLY A 239 3.71 -39.61 23.14
C GLY A 239 4.24 -39.19 24.52
N SER A 240 5.27 -39.86 25.03
CA SER A 240 6.00 -39.45 26.25
C SER A 240 6.90 -38.23 26.01
N ILE A 241 7.49 -38.11 24.82
CA ILE A 241 8.36 -37.00 24.43
C ILE A 241 7.57 -35.71 24.19
N GLU A 242 6.50 -35.80 23.39
CA GLU A 242 5.59 -34.69 23.08
C GLU A 242 4.13 -35.15 23.27
N PRO A 243 3.52 -34.90 24.44
CA PRO A 243 2.17 -35.35 24.72
C PRO A 243 1.13 -34.61 23.87
N GLY A 244 0.15 -35.35 23.33
CA GLY A 244 -0.98 -34.78 22.58
C GLY A 244 -0.74 -34.60 21.07
N VAL A 245 0.36 -35.11 20.52
CA VAL A 245 0.65 -35.04 19.08
C VAL A 245 0.13 -36.28 18.35
N SER A 246 -0.79 -36.11 17.41
CA SER A 246 -1.21 -37.18 16.48
C SER A 246 -0.36 -37.16 15.21
N PHE A 247 0.41 -38.22 14.95
CA PHE A 247 1.22 -38.30 13.73
C PHE A 247 0.37 -38.72 12.54
N TRP A 248 0.26 -37.84 11.53
CA TRP A 248 -0.48 -38.12 10.29
C TRP A 248 0.04 -39.33 9.49
N LYS A 249 1.32 -39.68 9.66
CA LYS A 249 1.94 -40.87 9.06
C LYS A 249 2.74 -41.60 10.15
N PRO A 250 2.76 -42.95 10.16
CA PRO A 250 3.57 -43.72 11.10
C PRO A 250 5.07 -43.35 11.07
N ASN A 251 5.59 -43.01 9.88
CA ASN A 251 7.00 -42.62 9.73
C ASN A 251 7.32 -41.23 10.30
N HIS A 252 6.33 -40.39 10.64
CA HIS A 252 6.58 -39.06 11.21
C HIS A 252 6.92 -39.08 12.70
N ILE A 253 6.77 -40.25 13.35
CA ILE A 253 7.17 -40.46 14.74
C ILE A 253 8.66 -40.11 14.94
N CYS A 254 9.51 -40.29 13.91
CA CYS A 254 10.92 -39.90 13.96
C CYS A 254 11.16 -38.41 14.27
N PHE A 255 10.23 -37.51 13.93
CA PHE A 255 10.37 -36.10 14.23
C PHE A 255 10.26 -35.78 15.72
N ALA A 256 9.50 -36.58 16.48
CA ALA A 256 9.47 -36.45 17.94
C ALA A 256 10.84 -36.79 18.54
N PHE A 257 11.46 -37.86 18.07
CA PHE A 257 12.81 -38.25 18.48
C PHE A 257 13.88 -37.26 18.00
N GLU A 258 13.80 -36.74 16.77
CA GLU A 258 14.70 -35.68 16.28
C GLU A 258 14.58 -34.41 17.12
N SER A 259 13.35 -34.00 17.47
CA SER A 259 13.09 -32.86 18.35
C SER A 259 13.67 -33.06 19.75
N PHE A 260 13.46 -34.23 20.35
CA PHE A 260 14.03 -34.58 21.65
C PHE A 260 15.55 -34.50 21.68
N VAL A 261 16.21 -35.13 20.70
CA VAL A 261 17.66 -35.11 20.58
C VAL A 261 18.15 -33.67 20.38
N CYS A 262 17.49 -32.88 19.53
CA CYS A 262 17.84 -31.46 19.36
C CYS A 262 17.71 -30.68 20.67
N ARG A 263 16.60 -30.86 21.40
CA ARG A 263 16.35 -30.18 22.68
C ARG A 263 17.46 -30.49 23.67
N VAL A 264 17.82 -31.76 23.85
CA VAL A 264 18.88 -32.16 24.79
C VAL A 264 20.27 -31.69 24.33
N MET A 265 20.61 -31.89 23.06
CA MET A 265 21.94 -31.57 22.53
C MET A 265 22.21 -30.07 22.48
N PHE A 266 21.19 -29.25 22.18
CA PHE A 266 21.30 -27.78 22.13
C PHE A 266 20.84 -27.07 23.42
N ASP A 267 20.42 -27.81 24.44
CA ASP A 267 20.15 -27.27 25.77
C ASP A 267 21.40 -26.55 26.33
N GLY A 268 21.21 -25.40 26.97
CA GLY A 268 22.30 -24.58 27.52
C GLY A 268 23.06 -23.69 26.51
N PHE A 269 22.79 -23.77 25.20
CA PHE A 269 23.43 -22.89 24.19
C PHE A 269 22.97 -21.43 24.26
N ASN A 270 21.88 -21.15 24.99
CA ASN A 270 21.44 -19.79 25.29
C ASN A 270 22.26 -19.14 26.43
N ASN A 271 23.08 -19.92 27.14
CA ASN A 271 23.94 -19.42 28.20
C ASN A 271 25.34 -19.10 27.66
N PRO A 272 26.01 -18.03 28.13
CA PRO A 272 27.29 -17.57 27.59
C PRO A 272 28.43 -18.61 27.56
N ASN A 273 28.34 -19.68 28.36
CA ASN A 273 29.39 -20.70 28.53
C ASN A 273 28.91 -22.16 28.35
N PHE A 274 27.76 -22.42 27.70
CA PHE A 274 27.25 -23.77 27.41
C PHE A 274 27.04 -24.73 28.61
N SER A 275 27.09 -24.24 29.86
CA SER A 275 26.97 -25.04 31.08
C SER A 275 25.73 -24.65 31.91
N ASP A 276 25.25 -25.62 32.71
CA ASP A 276 24.21 -25.41 33.73
C ASP A 276 24.82 -24.76 34.97
N GLU A 277 24.02 -23.92 35.60
CA GLU A 277 24.32 -22.99 36.69
C GLU A 277 25.17 -23.54 37.86
N ILE A 278 26.51 -23.41 37.81
CA ILE A 278 27.36 -23.04 38.95
C ILE A 278 28.59 -22.32 38.34
N GLU A 279 29.00 -21.20 38.94
CA GLU A 279 30.13 -20.34 38.50
C GLU A 279 29.83 -19.22 37.50
N PHE A 280 28.82 -18.41 37.83
CA PHE A 280 28.77 -17.03 37.39
C PHE A 280 29.75 -16.15 38.19
N ARG A 281 30.71 -15.54 37.50
CA ARG A 281 30.95 -14.08 37.44
C ARG A 281 32.36 -13.79 36.94
N LYS A 282 32.53 -13.71 35.62
CA LYS A 282 33.29 -12.65 34.94
C LYS A 282 33.24 -12.83 33.43
N SER A 283 33.07 -11.70 32.76
CA SER A 283 33.46 -11.45 31.37
C SER A 283 32.49 -11.85 30.26
N ARG A 284 31.83 -10.81 29.73
CA ARG A 284 31.04 -10.77 28.49
C ARG A 284 31.92 -10.90 27.22
N ARG A 285 33.08 -11.55 27.31
CA ARG A 285 34.08 -11.72 26.23
C ARG A 285 34.32 -13.19 25.83
N LEU A 286 33.56 -14.13 26.37
CA LEU A 286 33.92 -15.56 26.35
C LEU A 286 33.17 -16.43 25.34
N PHE A 287 32.45 -15.88 24.36
CA PHE A 287 31.88 -16.76 23.31
C PHE A 287 32.97 -17.42 22.45
N SER A 288 34.11 -16.73 22.27
CA SER A 288 35.29 -17.28 21.60
C SER A 288 36.14 -18.12 22.55
N ASP A 289 36.37 -17.63 23.78
CA ASP A 289 37.25 -18.31 24.75
C ASP A 289 36.64 -19.60 25.31
N GLY A 290 35.34 -19.65 25.54
CA GLY A 290 34.65 -20.87 25.99
C GLY A 290 34.65 -21.98 24.93
N PHE A 291 34.62 -21.63 23.64
CA PHE A 291 34.77 -22.59 22.55
C PHE A 291 36.20 -23.14 22.46
N THR A 292 37.21 -22.33 22.80
CA THR A 292 38.60 -22.79 22.94
C THR A 292 38.85 -23.58 24.22
N GLU A 293 38.10 -23.34 25.29
CA GLU A 293 38.16 -24.13 26.54
C GLU A 293 37.48 -25.50 26.36
N LEU A 294 36.42 -25.56 25.54
CA LEU A 294 35.83 -26.79 24.99
C LEU A 294 36.72 -27.51 23.94
N LYS A 295 37.82 -26.90 23.47
CA LYS A 295 38.81 -27.64 22.65
C LYS A 295 39.66 -28.60 23.49
N SER A 296 39.68 -28.47 24.82
CA SER A 296 40.36 -29.48 25.64
C SER A 296 39.59 -30.80 25.50
N VAL A 297 40.31 -31.89 25.21
CA VAL A 297 39.70 -33.20 24.94
C VAL A 297 38.90 -33.70 26.15
N GLU A 298 39.32 -33.32 27.36
CA GLU A 298 38.72 -33.68 28.63
C GLU A 298 37.37 -32.95 28.87
N SER A 299 37.33 -31.62 28.70
CA SER A 299 36.09 -30.83 28.89
C SER A 299 34.98 -31.20 27.89
N PHE A 300 35.34 -31.52 26.65
CA PHE A 300 34.39 -32.00 25.65
C PHE A 300 33.92 -33.44 25.88
N ALA A 301 34.76 -34.29 26.50
CA ALA A 301 34.35 -35.64 26.89
C ALA A 301 33.30 -35.60 28.02
N GLU A 302 33.51 -34.75 29.03
CA GLU A 302 32.56 -34.53 30.12
C GLU A 302 31.23 -33.95 29.62
N PHE A 303 31.29 -32.93 28.76
CA PHE A 303 30.10 -32.36 28.11
C PHE A 303 29.31 -33.43 27.35
N ARG A 304 29.98 -34.24 26.51
CA ARG A 304 29.32 -35.33 25.77
C ARG A 304 28.71 -36.37 26.70
N ARG A 305 29.41 -36.74 27.77
CA ARG A 305 28.91 -37.69 28.77
C ARG A 305 27.67 -37.16 29.46
N ALA A 306 27.67 -35.90 29.88
CA ALA A 306 26.51 -35.26 30.50
C ALA A 306 25.30 -35.20 29.56
N LYS A 307 25.52 -34.84 28.28
CA LYS A 307 24.47 -34.83 27.25
C LYS A 307 23.93 -36.22 26.95
N TYR A 308 24.80 -37.22 26.88
CA TYR A 308 24.42 -38.62 26.67
C TYR A 308 23.54 -39.14 27.81
N LEU A 309 23.92 -38.90 29.07
CA LEU A 309 23.14 -39.33 30.24
C LEU A 309 21.78 -38.60 30.35
N LYS A 310 21.69 -37.36 29.85
CA LYS A 310 20.40 -36.65 29.73
C LYS A 310 19.51 -37.23 28.61
N LEU A 311 20.12 -37.80 27.58
CA LEU A 311 19.42 -38.35 26.41
C LEU A 311 19.00 -39.81 26.60
N MET A 312 19.88 -40.62 27.17
CA MET A 312 19.72 -42.06 27.39
C MET A 312 19.66 -42.34 28.89
N HIS A 313 18.48 -42.67 29.39
CA HIS A 313 18.33 -43.09 30.79
C HIS A 313 18.98 -44.48 30.98
N PRO A 314 19.65 -44.79 32.11
CA PRO A 314 20.31 -46.09 32.33
C PRO A 314 19.41 -47.30 32.05
N LYS A 315 18.15 -47.26 32.50
CA LYS A 315 17.14 -48.30 32.18
C LYS A 315 16.82 -48.46 30.69
N MET A 316 16.90 -47.37 29.93
CA MET A 316 16.74 -47.40 28.46
C MET A 316 17.99 -48.00 27.82
N GLU A 317 19.18 -47.63 28.29
CA GLU A 317 20.45 -48.17 27.82
C GLU A 317 20.55 -49.68 28.06
N GLU A 318 20.24 -50.15 29.27
CA GLU A 318 20.18 -51.57 29.63
C GLU A 318 19.19 -52.35 28.76
N SER A 319 18.05 -51.75 28.45
CA SER A 319 17.03 -52.39 27.61
C SER A 319 17.43 -52.47 26.13
N LEU A 320 18.20 -51.50 25.63
CA LEU A 320 18.56 -51.41 24.21
C LEU A 320 19.86 -52.15 23.89
N PHE A 321 20.82 -52.12 24.81
CA PHE A 321 22.16 -52.67 24.59
C PHE A 321 22.49 -53.87 25.50
N GLY A 322 21.61 -54.20 26.45
CA GLY A 322 21.88 -55.21 27.49
C GLY A 322 22.81 -54.67 28.59
N ASN A 323 23.08 -55.48 29.62
CA ASN A 323 24.11 -55.13 30.62
C ASN A 323 25.48 -55.05 29.93
N LEU A 324 26.02 -53.85 29.83
CA LEU A 324 27.40 -53.55 29.43
C LEU A 324 28.30 -53.48 30.68
N ASP A 325 28.29 -54.54 31.50
CA ASP A 325 29.28 -54.74 32.58
C ASP A 325 30.56 -55.37 32.03
#